data_AF-A0A934GG54-F1
#
_entry.id   AF-A0A934GG54-F1
#
_cell.length_a   1.000
_cell.length_b   1.000
_cell.length_c   1.000
_cell.angle_alpha   90.00
_cell.angle_beta   90.00
_cell.angle_gamma   90.00
#
_symmetry.space_group_name_H-M   'P 1'
#
loop_
_entity.id
_entity.type
_entity.pdbx_description
1 polymer ?
#
loop_
_entity_poly.entity_id
_entity_poly.type
_entity_poly.pdbx_seq_one_letter_code
_entity_poly.pdbx_strand_id
1 'polypeptide(L)'
;IQSGARISTLQGARGAVASAMNIAYATQTSQGLASNVGITLNGISIAMLNGYPAAGGAGNVSNIYAAAGLSADYNTASAAAATIFIQVANAPTPGLCSFSYNAATAALPAQVGAVVTSGC
;
A
#
# COMPACT_ATOMS: atom_id res chain seq x y z
N ILE A 1 -6.79 4.75 -22.93
CA ILE A 1 -5.76 5.39 -22.06
C ILE A 1 -4.36 5.02 -22.54
N GLN A 2 -3.63 5.95 -23.14
CA GLN A 2 -2.29 5.75 -23.70
C GLN A 2 -1.33 5.34 -22.56
N SER A 3 -0.42 4.38 -22.78
CA SER A 3 0.45 3.76 -21.76
C SER A 3 1.03 4.75 -20.72
N GLY A 4 1.47 5.94 -21.18
CA GLY A 4 1.98 7.00 -20.29
C GLY A 4 0.99 7.50 -19.23
N ALA A 5 -0.31 7.55 -19.52
CA ALA A 5 -1.32 7.93 -18.52
C ALA A 5 -1.42 6.88 -17.40
N ARG A 6 -1.33 5.58 -17.74
CA ARG A 6 -1.35 4.48 -16.75
C ARG A 6 -0.09 4.45 -15.89
N ILE A 7 1.06 4.72 -16.49
CA ILE A 7 2.33 4.82 -15.76
C ILE A 7 2.27 6.00 -14.78
N SER A 8 1.81 7.17 -15.22
CA SER A 8 1.67 8.34 -14.35
C SER A 8 0.68 8.11 -13.21
N THR A 9 -0.48 7.48 -13.47
CA THR A 9 -1.44 7.14 -12.41
C THR A 9 -0.83 6.15 -11.42
N LEU A 10 -0.09 5.15 -11.90
CA LEU A 10 0.56 4.15 -11.05
C LEU A 10 1.68 4.74 -10.18
N GLN A 11 2.46 5.68 -10.71
CA GLN A 11 3.44 6.45 -9.92
C GLN A 11 2.75 7.35 -8.89
N GLY A 12 1.65 8.00 -9.26
CA GLY A 12 0.82 8.77 -8.33
C GLY A 12 0.26 7.92 -7.20
N ALA A 13 -0.28 6.74 -7.53
CA ALA A 13 -0.76 5.74 -6.58
C ALA A 13 0.34 5.29 -5.61
N ARG A 14 1.53 5.00 -6.14
CA ARG A 14 2.70 4.63 -5.34
C ARG A 14 3.10 5.73 -4.35
N GLY A 15 3.08 6.99 -4.80
CA GLY A 15 3.29 8.16 -3.96
C GLY A 15 2.21 8.32 -2.89
N ALA A 16 0.94 8.09 -3.23
CA ALA A 16 -0.16 8.14 -2.29
C ALA A 16 -0.02 7.09 -1.16
N VAL A 17 0.39 5.86 -1.49
CA VAL A 17 0.67 4.82 -0.48
C VAL A 17 1.84 5.21 0.41
N ALA A 18 2.92 5.76 -0.16
CA ALA A 18 4.05 6.25 0.62
C ALA A 18 3.66 7.37 1.58
N SER A 19 2.83 8.32 1.13
CA SER A 19 2.27 9.37 1.98
C SER A 19 1.38 8.79 3.07
N ALA A 20 0.47 7.86 2.74
CA ALA A 20 -0.41 7.22 3.71
C ALA A 20 0.37 6.49 4.81
N MET A 21 1.49 5.82 4.47
CA MET A 21 2.37 5.20 5.48
C MET A 21 2.98 6.22 6.44
N ASN A 22 3.48 7.34 5.91
CA ASN A 22 4.05 8.40 6.73
C ASN A 22 2.99 9.06 7.62
N ILE A 23 1.78 9.28 7.09
CA ILE A 23 0.66 9.78 7.89
C ILE A 23 0.32 8.75 8.98
N ALA A 24 0.29 7.46 8.68
CA ALA A 24 0.00 6.44 9.68
C ALA A 24 1.01 6.45 10.84
N TYR A 25 2.31 6.53 10.52
CA TYR A 25 3.36 6.67 11.54
C TYR A 25 3.22 7.98 12.33
N ALA A 26 3.00 9.11 11.65
CA ALA A 26 2.82 10.41 12.28
C ALA A 26 1.58 10.44 13.18
N THR A 27 0.48 9.82 12.76
CA THR A 27 -0.78 9.71 13.52
C THR A 27 -0.62 8.83 14.75
N GLN A 28 0.12 7.72 14.66
CA GLN A 28 0.43 6.90 15.84
C GLN A 28 1.27 7.69 16.85
N THR A 29 2.31 8.38 16.37
CA THR A 29 3.19 9.20 17.20
C THR A 29 2.46 10.39 17.82
N SER A 30 1.63 11.09 17.04
CA SER A 30 0.86 12.26 17.49
C SER A 30 -0.19 11.91 18.53
N GLN A 31 -0.75 10.70 18.46
CA GLN A 31 -1.71 10.20 19.45
C GLN A 31 -1.03 9.58 20.69
N GLY A 32 0.30 9.50 20.73
CA GLY A 32 1.03 8.88 21.84
C GLY A 32 0.76 7.38 21.99
N LEU A 33 0.37 6.71 20.91
CA LEU A 33 0.07 5.28 20.91
C LEU A 33 1.36 4.47 20.92
N ALA A 34 1.35 3.30 21.57
CA ALA A 34 2.48 2.38 21.52
C ALA A 34 2.70 1.83 20.10
N SER A 35 3.93 1.46 19.76
CA SER A 35 4.37 1.13 18.38
C SER A 35 3.60 -0.02 17.71
N ASN A 36 2.91 -0.87 18.47
CA ASN A 36 2.14 -2.01 17.98
C ASN A 36 0.62 -1.78 18.06
N VAL A 37 0.19 -0.56 18.36
CA VAL A 37 -1.22 -0.20 18.43
C VAL A 37 -1.66 0.29 17.07
N GLY A 38 -2.68 -0.37 16.52
CA GLY A 38 -3.31 0.03 15.27
C GLY A 38 -3.93 1.42 15.37
N ILE A 39 -4.02 2.09 14.23
CA ILE A 39 -4.64 3.40 14.12
C ILE A 39 -5.86 3.34 13.20
N THR A 40 -6.65 4.41 13.19
CA THR A 40 -7.71 4.59 12.20
C THR A 40 -7.37 5.78 11.32
N LEU A 41 -7.32 5.57 10.00
CA LEU A 41 -7.05 6.60 9.01
C LEU A 41 -8.25 6.68 8.07
N ASN A 42 -8.95 7.82 8.01
CA ASN A 42 -10.18 7.98 7.21
C ASN A 42 -11.27 6.94 7.49
N GLY A 43 -11.43 6.53 8.76
CA GLY A 43 -12.38 5.48 9.16
C GLY A 43 -11.92 4.04 8.87
N ILE A 44 -10.72 3.87 8.30
CA ILE A 44 -10.13 2.58 7.97
C ILE A 44 -9.15 2.18 9.06
N SER A 45 -9.33 0.99 9.63
CA SER A 45 -8.39 0.46 10.61
C SER A 45 -7.12 -0.03 9.94
N ILE A 46 -5.98 0.46 10.40
CA ILE A 46 -4.63 0.12 9.94
C ILE A 46 -3.89 -0.54 11.11
N ALA A 47 -3.57 -1.82 10.96
CA ALA A 47 -2.68 -2.51 11.89
C ALA A 47 -1.28 -1.89 11.81
N MET A 48 -0.63 -1.69 12.96
CA MET A 48 0.70 -1.11 13.05
C MET A 48 1.64 -2.08 13.77
N LEU A 49 2.88 -2.16 13.30
CA LEU A 49 3.96 -2.95 13.87
C LEU A 49 5.23 -2.12 13.84
N ASN A 50 5.86 -1.92 15.01
CA ASN A 50 7.05 -1.08 15.17
C ASN A 50 6.86 0.34 14.60
N GLY A 51 5.65 0.88 14.66
CA GLY A 51 5.30 2.20 14.11
C GLY A 51 5.03 2.24 12.61
N TYR A 52 5.13 1.11 11.91
CA TYR A 52 4.83 1.07 10.48
C TYR A 52 3.56 0.27 10.21
N PRO A 53 2.83 0.57 9.13
CA PRO A 53 1.66 -0.20 8.76
C PRO A 53 2.03 -1.67 8.50
N ALA A 54 1.35 -2.57 9.20
CA ALA A 54 1.58 -4.00 9.20
C ALA A 54 0.50 -4.74 8.40
N ALA A 55 0.80 -5.99 8.05
CA ALA A 55 -0.21 -6.93 7.57
C ALA A 55 -1.30 -7.10 8.64
N GLY A 56 -2.58 -7.05 8.25
CA GLY A 56 -3.73 -7.22 9.13
C GLY A 56 -3.88 -8.66 9.61
N GLY A 57 -3.03 -9.12 10.53
CA GLY A 57 -3.07 -10.52 10.98
C GLY A 57 -2.77 -11.53 9.86
N ALA A 58 -2.92 -12.82 10.16
CA ALA A 58 -2.50 -13.92 9.28
C ALA A 58 -3.19 -13.86 7.91
N GLY A 59 -2.50 -13.31 6.91
CA GLY A 59 -2.92 -13.28 5.52
C GLY A 59 -3.64 -12.03 5.03
N ASN A 60 -3.94 -11.03 5.89
CA ASN A 60 -4.47 -9.75 5.39
C ASN A 60 -3.38 -8.72 5.23
N VAL A 61 -3.58 -7.88 4.24
CA VAL A 61 -2.66 -6.84 3.86
C VAL A 61 -3.03 -5.60 4.66
N SER A 62 -2.08 -4.71 4.92
CA SER A 62 -2.41 -3.41 5.52
C SER A 62 -3.50 -2.72 4.68
N ASN A 63 -4.58 -2.24 5.30
CA ASN A 63 -5.62 -1.47 4.60
C ASN A 63 -5.13 -0.09 4.11
N ILE A 64 -3.80 0.10 4.04
CA ILE A 64 -3.12 1.31 3.63
C ILE A 64 -3.45 1.70 2.19
N TYR A 65 -3.78 0.73 1.33
CA TYR A 65 -4.21 1.00 -0.03
C TYR A 65 -5.56 1.74 -0.06
N ALA A 66 -6.49 1.32 0.79
CA ALA A 66 -7.78 1.98 0.96
C ALA A 66 -7.60 3.36 1.62
N ALA A 67 -6.70 3.46 2.61
CA ALA A 67 -6.36 4.74 3.24
C ALA A 67 -5.65 5.71 2.28
N ALA A 68 -4.89 5.21 1.31
CA ALA A 68 -4.28 5.98 0.23
C ALA A 68 -5.30 6.41 -0.85
N GLY A 69 -6.57 6.01 -0.72
CA GLY A 69 -7.64 6.35 -1.67
C GLY A 69 -7.53 5.61 -3.00
N LEU A 70 -6.78 4.50 -3.05
CA LEU A 70 -6.74 3.65 -4.24
C LEU A 70 -8.10 2.93 -4.37
N SER A 71 -8.77 3.18 -5.49
CA SER A 71 -10.14 2.71 -5.75
C SER A 71 -10.20 1.82 -7.02
N ALA A 72 -11.38 1.70 -7.62
CA ALA A 72 -11.76 0.78 -8.71
C ALA A 72 -10.84 0.78 -9.95
N ASP A 73 -9.99 1.79 -10.11
CA ASP A 73 -8.96 1.83 -11.16
C ASP A 73 -7.79 0.88 -10.89
N TYR A 74 -7.68 0.33 -9.68
CA TYR A 74 -6.62 -0.58 -9.25
C TYR A 74 -7.18 -1.91 -8.75
N ASN A 75 -6.52 -3.00 -9.13
CA ASN A 75 -6.72 -4.32 -8.56
C ASN A 75 -5.57 -4.65 -7.60
N THR A 76 -5.83 -5.47 -6.58
CA THR A 76 -4.79 -5.97 -5.68
C THR A 76 -4.61 -7.46 -5.89
N ALA A 77 -3.37 -7.89 -6.10
CA ALA A 77 -2.99 -9.30 -6.16
C ALA A 77 -2.07 -9.60 -4.97
N SER A 78 -2.45 -10.54 -4.12
CA SER A 78 -1.60 -10.98 -3.01
C SER A 78 -0.52 -11.91 -3.51
N ALA A 79 0.73 -11.62 -3.15
CA ALA A 79 1.89 -12.46 -3.47
C ALA A 79 2.30 -13.35 -2.29
N ALA A 80 2.06 -12.88 -1.07
CA ALA A 80 2.35 -13.53 0.21
C ALA A 80 1.64 -12.77 1.35
N ALA A 81 1.65 -13.32 2.57
CA ALA A 81 0.95 -12.75 3.73
C ALA A 81 1.30 -11.27 4.05
N ALA A 82 2.47 -10.78 3.64
CA ALA A 82 2.92 -9.40 3.88
C ALA A 82 3.18 -8.59 2.58
N THR A 83 2.89 -9.13 1.39
CA THR A 83 3.20 -8.46 0.13
C THR A 83 2.01 -8.47 -0.82
N ILE A 84 1.63 -7.30 -1.32
CA ILE A 84 0.67 -7.15 -2.42
C ILE A 84 1.30 -6.50 -3.63
N PHE A 85 0.72 -6.79 -4.78
CA PHE A 85 0.87 -6.04 -6.00
C PHE A 85 -0.37 -5.20 -6.23
N ILE A 86 -0.19 -3.90 -6.38
CA ILE A 86 -1.25 -2.96 -6.78
C ILE A 86 -1.10 -2.78 -8.28
N GLN A 87 -2.12 -3.21 -9.01
CA GLN A 87 -2.13 -3.36 -10.47
C GLN A 87 -3.15 -2.41 -11.05
N VAL A 88 -2.90 -1.81 -12.22
CA VAL A 88 -3.94 -1.02 -12.90
C VAL A 88 -4.99 -1.97 -13.49
N ALA A 89 -6.24 -1.87 -13.04
CA ALA A 89 -7.32 -2.81 -13.40
C ALA A 89 -7.58 -2.85 -14.91
N ASN A 90 -7.45 -1.70 -15.58
CA ASN A 90 -7.69 -1.55 -17.02
C ASN A 90 -6.43 -1.71 -17.88
N ALA A 91 -5.31 -2.22 -17.35
CA ALA A 91 -4.09 -2.47 -18.14
C ALA A 91 -4.24 -3.70 -19.07
N PRO A 92 -3.55 -3.74 -20.23
CA PRO A 92 -3.58 -4.92 -21.11
C PRO A 92 -2.99 -6.15 -20.43
N THR A 93 -1.98 -5.95 -19.56
CA THR A 93 -1.42 -7.00 -18.70
C THR A 93 -1.23 -6.47 -17.27
N PRO A 94 -2.26 -6.54 -16.41
CA PRO A 94 -2.24 -5.93 -15.07
C PRO A 94 -1.07 -6.39 -14.19
N GLY A 95 -0.66 -7.66 -14.28
CA GLY A 95 0.52 -8.18 -13.56
C GLY A 95 1.82 -7.44 -13.90
N LEU A 96 1.93 -6.91 -15.12
CA LEU A 96 3.09 -6.18 -15.62
C LEU A 96 2.88 -4.65 -15.61
N CYS A 97 1.76 -4.17 -15.10
CA CYS A 97 1.46 -2.75 -14.87
C CYS A 97 1.11 -2.55 -13.38
N SER A 98 2.12 -2.75 -12.52
CA SER A 98 1.91 -2.84 -11.07
C SER A 98 3.07 -2.32 -10.23
N PHE A 99 2.86 -2.11 -8.94
CA PHE A 99 3.94 -1.92 -7.96
C PHE A 99 3.69 -2.81 -6.73
N SER A 100 4.76 -3.23 -6.06
CA SER A 100 4.63 -3.99 -4.83
C SER A 100 4.51 -3.07 -3.61
N TYR A 101 3.71 -3.50 -2.64
CA TYR A 101 3.70 -2.97 -1.30
C TYR A 101 3.99 -4.12 -0.33
N ASN A 102 5.03 -3.94 0.48
CA ASN A 102 5.47 -4.85 1.51
C ASN A 102 5.12 -4.24 2.86
N ALA A 103 4.20 -4.87 3.57
CA ALA A 103 3.82 -4.44 4.91
C ALA A 103 4.96 -4.67 5.91
N ALA A 104 4.93 -3.93 7.02
CA ALA A 104 5.92 -4.08 8.08
C ALA A 104 5.88 -5.50 8.67
N THR A 105 7.05 -6.04 8.94
CA THR A 105 7.27 -7.30 9.64
C THR A 105 8.08 -7.05 10.91
N ALA A 106 8.27 -8.07 11.74
CA ALA A 106 9.10 -7.94 12.94
C ALA A 106 10.57 -7.57 12.61
N ALA A 107 11.03 -7.89 11.39
CA ALA A 107 12.41 -7.68 10.96
C ALA A 107 12.61 -6.47 10.03
N LEU A 108 11.55 -6.01 9.35
CA LEU A 108 11.65 -5.01 8.28
C LEU A 108 10.50 -4.00 8.37
N PRO A 109 10.76 -2.69 8.17
CA PRO A 109 9.69 -1.70 8.07
C PRO A 109 8.87 -1.90 6.79
N ALA A 110 7.72 -1.22 6.69
CA ALA A 110 6.93 -1.23 5.48
C ALA A 110 7.69 -0.58 4.31
N GLN A 111 7.58 -1.16 3.13
CA GLN A 111 8.30 -0.71 1.92
C GLN A 111 7.37 -0.69 0.71
N VAL A 112 7.55 0.31 -0.16
CA VAL A 112 6.91 0.34 -1.48
C VAL A 112 7.95 0.05 -2.54
N GLY A 113 7.73 -1.02 -3.30
CA GLY A 113 8.61 -1.42 -4.38
C GLY A 113 8.56 -0.49 -5.59
N ALA A 114 9.39 -0.80 -6.58
CA ALA A 114 9.40 -0.10 -7.85
C ALA A 114 8.13 -0.38 -8.67
N VAL A 115 7.81 0.54 -9.58
CA VAL A 115 6.73 0.35 -10.54
C VAL A 115 7.23 -0.49 -11.72
N VAL A 116 6.50 -1.54 -12.05
CA VAL A 116 6.62 -2.33 -13.27
C VAL A 116 5.68 -1.74 -14.32
N THR A 117 6.24 -1.33 -15.46
CA THR A 117 5.50 -0.63 -16.53
C THR A 117 5.44 -1.40 -17.84
N SER A 118 6.08 -2.56 -17.93
CA SER A 118 6.18 -3.35 -19.17
C SER A 118 4.83 -3.82 -19.73
N GLY A 119 3.80 -3.81 -18.89
CA GLY A 119 2.42 -4.17 -19.25
C GLY A 119 1.42 -3.03 -19.23
N CYS A 120 1.90 -1.79 -19.10
CA CYS A 120 1.10 -0.57 -19.25
C CYS A 120 1.12 -0.11 -20.72
#